data_AF-A0AAE3Y503-F1
#
_entry.id   AF-A0AAE3Y503-F1
#
_cell.length_a   1.000
_cell.length_b   1.000
_cell.length_c   1.000
_cell.angle_alpha   90.00
_cell.angle_beta   90.00
_cell.angle_gamma   90.00
#
_symmetry.space_group_name_H-M   'P 1'
#
loop_
_entity.id
_entity.type
_entity.pdbx_description
1 polymer ?
#
loop_
_entity_poly.entity_id
_entity_poly.type
_entity_poly.pdbx_seq_one_letter_code
_entity_poly.pdbx_strand_id
1 'polypeptide(L)'
;MLAFTTEEKELILSAIKYEKEVQDRADEDEIEYVEEIEDEIQKENVFISRRQIDSIIIYLGYLLDRRDQYDNGEVLLLESKLENFSNLP
;
A
#
# COMPACT_ATOMS: atom_id res chain seq x y z
N MET A 1 8.59 -13.80 0.04
CA MET A 1 9.36 -12.54 0.05
C MET A 1 8.97 -11.78 -1.20
N LEU A 2 8.47 -10.57 -1.02
CA LEU A 2 8.05 -9.72 -2.14
C LEU A 2 9.17 -8.76 -2.50
N ALA A 3 9.54 -8.76 -3.77
CA ALA A 3 10.51 -7.80 -4.29
C ALA A 3 9.75 -6.59 -4.82
N PHE A 4 9.85 -5.47 -4.11
CA PHE A 4 9.37 -4.17 -4.55
C PHE A 4 10.53 -3.33 -5.09
N THR A 5 10.32 -2.62 -6.19
CA THR A 5 11.24 -1.57 -6.63
C THR A 5 11.12 -0.35 -5.71
N THR A 6 12.05 0.58 -5.82
CA THR A 6 11.99 1.84 -5.06
C THR A 6 10.72 2.61 -5.38
N GLU A 7 10.36 2.70 -6.66
CA GLU A 7 9.19 3.43 -7.15
C GLU A 7 7.89 2.80 -6.62
N GLU A 8 7.81 1.47 -6.61
CA GLU A 8 6.67 0.75 -6.03
C GLU A 8 6.54 1.01 -4.53
N LYS A 9 7.66 1.04 -3.78
CA LYS A 9 7.63 1.38 -2.35
C LYS A 9 7.18 2.82 -2.13
N GLU A 10 7.65 3.76 -2.93
CA GLU A 10 7.25 5.17 -2.84
C GLU A 10 5.74 5.37 -3.09
N LEU A 11 5.17 4.62 -4.03
CA LEU A 11 3.72 4.61 -4.27
C LEU A 11 2.95 4.06 -3.06
N ILE A 12 3.39 2.93 -2.49
CA ILE A 12 2.75 2.33 -1.32
C ILE A 12 2.81 3.28 -0.12
N LEU A 13 3.97 3.89 0.13
CA LEU A 13 4.14 4.85 1.23
C LEU A 13 3.29 6.11 1.03
N SER A 14 3.14 6.58 -0.21
CA SER A 14 2.25 7.69 -0.54
C SER A 14 0.79 7.36 -0.24
N ALA A 15 0.36 6.15 -0.60
CA ALA A 15 -0.98 5.65 -0.31
C ALA A 15 -1.26 5.51 1.20
N ILE A 16 -0.30 4.94 1.94
CA ILE A 16 -0.36 4.82 3.40
C ILE A 16 -0.45 6.18 4.08
N LYS A 17 0.36 7.15 3.63
CA LYS A 17 0.31 8.51 4.16
C LYS A 17 -1.08 9.11 3.97
N TYR A 18 -1.69 8.91 2.81
CA TYR A 18 -3.04 9.41 2.57
C TYR A 18 -4.06 8.73 3.47
N GLU A 19 -3.97 7.41 3.66
CA GLU A 19 -4.84 6.70 4.59
C GLU A 19 -4.74 7.29 6.01
N LYS A 20 -3.52 7.53 6.51
CA LYS A 20 -3.30 8.16 7.81
C LYS A 20 -3.91 9.57 7.91
N GLU A 21 -3.83 10.36 6.84
CA GLU A 21 -4.45 11.70 6.78
C GLU A 21 -5.99 11.65 6.80
N VAL A 22 -6.59 10.61 6.20
CA VAL A 22 -8.05 10.41 6.19
C VAL A 22 -8.54 9.81 7.50
N GLN A 23 -7.72 8.97 8.14
CA GLN A 23 -7.98 8.29 9.41
C GLN A 23 -7.84 9.20 10.65
N ASP A 24 -7.95 10.52 10.50
CA ASP A 24 -7.95 11.53 11.59
C ASP A 24 -9.05 11.31 12.68
N ARG A 25 -9.83 10.22 12.59
CA ARG A 25 -10.85 9.75 13.54
C ARG A 25 -10.89 8.22 13.76
N ALA A 26 -9.89 7.48 13.30
CA ALA A 26 -9.85 6.02 13.41
C ALA A 26 -9.55 5.57 14.86
N ASP A 27 -9.93 4.33 15.18
CA ASP A 27 -9.59 3.70 16.45
C ASP A 27 -8.07 3.40 16.51
N GLU A 28 -7.49 3.40 17.72
CA GLU A 28 -6.04 3.22 17.95
C GLU A 28 -5.47 1.95 17.30
N ASP A 29 -6.25 0.85 17.32
CA ASP A 29 -5.89 -0.43 16.69
C ASP A 29 -5.73 -0.34 15.16
N GLU A 30 -6.50 0.54 14.52
CA GLU A 30 -6.44 0.73 13.06
C GLU A 30 -5.20 1.53 12.67
N ILE A 31 -4.84 2.54 13.48
CA ILE A 31 -3.61 3.32 13.32
C ILE A 31 -2.38 2.41 13.48
N GLU A 32 -2.35 1.58 14.51
CA GLU A 32 -1.26 0.62 14.74
C GLU A 32 -1.11 -0.34 13.56
N TYR A 33 -2.22 -0.85 13.03
CA TYR A 33 -2.19 -1.74 11.86
C TYR A 33 -1.62 -1.07 10.60
N VAL A 34 -1.96 0.20 10.34
CA VAL A 34 -1.41 0.95 9.21
C VAL A 34 0.09 1.23 9.42
N GLU A 35 0.52 1.52 10.64
CA GLU A 35 1.93 1.68 11.02
C GLU A 35 2.74 0.40 10.82
N GLU A 36 2.20 -0.76 11.19
CA GLU A 36 2.86 -2.06 10.95
C GLU A 36 3.13 -2.30 9.45
N ILE A 37 2.18 -1.94 8.59
CA ILE A 37 2.35 -2.04 7.14
C ILE A 37 3.46 -1.10 6.67
N GLU A 38 3.46 0.16 7.13
CA GLU A 38 4.46 1.16 6.76
C GLU A 38 5.88 0.68 7.11
N ASP A 39 6.08 0.23 8.35
CA ASP A 39 7.36 -0.25 8.85
C ASP A 39 7.88 -1.45 8.05
N GLU A 40 6.99 -2.35 7.62
CA GLU A 40 7.37 -3.51 6.83
C GLU A 40 7.79 -3.13 5.40
N ILE A 41 7.12 -2.16 4.77
CA ILE A 41 7.45 -1.70 3.40
C ILE A 41 8.83 -1.01 3.35
N GLN A 42 9.22 -0.32 4.42
CA GLN A 42 10.51 0.35 4.53
C GLN A 42 11.70 -0.61 4.65
N LYS A 43 11.48 -1.88 5.04
CA LYS A 43 12.54 -2.88 5.13
C LYS A 43 13.08 -3.27 3.76
N GLU A 44 14.36 -3.63 3.70
CA GLU A 44 14.98 -4.15 2.47
C GLU A 44 14.22 -5.37 1.94
N ASN A 45 13.88 -6.28 2.85
CA ASN A 45 13.13 -7.49 2.59
C ASN A 45 11.71 -7.36 3.15
N VAL A 46 10.70 -7.36 2.27
CA VAL A 46 9.30 -7.13 2.66
C VAL A 46 8.56 -8.46 2.88
N PHE A 47 7.96 -8.59 4.07
CA PHE A 47 7.15 -9.71 4.53
C PHE A 47 5.76 -9.24 4.96
N ILE A 48 4.89 -9.01 3.98
CA ILE A 48 3.50 -8.67 4.21
C ILE A 48 2.58 -9.89 4.07
N SER A 49 1.58 -9.96 4.94
CA SER A 49 0.52 -10.96 4.89
C SER A 49 -0.49 -10.64 3.78
N ARG A 50 -1.33 -11.63 3.43
CA ARG A 50 -2.41 -11.43 2.44
C ARG A 50 -3.37 -10.31 2.85
N ARG A 51 -3.71 -10.22 4.13
CA ARG A 51 -4.58 -9.14 4.64
C ARG A 51 -3.95 -7.77 4.43
N GLN A 52 -2.64 -7.65 4.65
CA GLN A 52 -1.91 -6.39 4.42
C GLN A 52 -1.83 -6.07 2.93
N ILE A 53 -1.68 -7.07 2.05
CA ILE A 53 -1.76 -6.88 0.60
C ILE A 53 -3.12 -6.31 0.20
N ASP A 54 -4.21 -6.90 0.70
CA ASP A 54 -5.57 -6.42 0.40
C ASP A 54 -5.78 -4.98 0.90
N SER A 55 -5.25 -4.64 2.08
CA SER A 55 -5.25 -3.26 2.60
C SER A 55 -4.45 -2.31 1.71
N ILE A 56 -3.25 -2.67 1.27
CA ILE A 56 -2.42 -1.84 0.37
C ILE A 56 -3.15 -1.58 -0.94
N ILE A 57 -3.84 -2.58 -1.51
CA ILE A 57 -4.64 -2.39 -2.73
C ILE A 57 -5.74 -1.34 -2.51
N ILE A 58 -6.44 -1.37 -1.37
CA ILE A 58 -7.43 -0.35 -1.02
C ILE A 58 -6.78 1.03 -0.96
N TYR A 59 -5.61 1.14 -0.31
CA TYR A 59 -4.91 2.42 -0.15
C TYR A 59 -4.42 2.98 -1.49
N LEU A 60 -3.92 2.12 -2.39
CA LEU A 60 -3.50 2.51 -3.74
C LEU A 60 -4.66 3.08 -4.55
N GLY A 61 -5.87 2.56 -4.34
CA GLY A 61 -7.08 3.09 -4.96
C GLY A 61 -7.30 4.58 -4.72
N TYR A 62 -6.86 5.12 -3.58
CA TYR A 62 -6.94 6.56 -3.29
C TYR A 62 -6.06 7.43 -4.20
N LEU A 63 -4.99 6.87 -4.75
CA LEU A 63 -4.09 7.60 -5.65
C LEU A 63 -4.70 7.74 -7.06
N LEU A 64 -5.62 6.85 -7.45
CA LEU A 64 -6.25 6.88 -8.79
C LEU A 64 -7.10 8.13 -9.03
N ASP A 65 -7.59 8.75 -7.96
CA ASP A 65 -8.33 10.01 -7.99
C ASP A 65 -7.42 11.25 -8.14
N ARG A 66 -6.09 11.08 -8.02
CA ARG A 66 -5.07 12.15 -7.98
C ARG A 66 -4.15 12.14 -9.20
N ARG A 67 -4.77 12.20 -10.38
CA ARG A 67 -4.10 12.08 -11.69
C ARG A 67 -3.10 13.21 -11.99
N ASP A 68 -3.17 14.31 -11.25
CA ASP A 68 -2.24 15.43 -11.31
C ASP A 68 -0.93 15.17 -10.55
N GLN A 69 -0.92 14.18 -9.64
CA GLN A 69 0.20 13.87 -8.75
C GLN A 69 0.80 12.48 -9.01
N TYR A 70 0.01 11.53 -9.49
CA TYR A 70 0.42 10.14 -9.67
C TYR A 70 0.08 9.61 -11.07
N ASP A 71 0.92 8.72 -11.60
CA ASP A 71 0.63 8.00 -12.84
C ASP A 71 -0.28 6.80 -12.53
N ASN A 72 -1.54 6.90 -12.96
CA ASN A 72 -2.51 5.82 -12.78
C ASN A 72 -2.08 4.50 -13.42
N GLY A 73 -1.28 4.53 -14.49
CA GLY A 73 -0.73 3.33 -15.11
C GLY A 73 0.19 2.57 -14.16
N GLU A 74 1.08 3.28 -13.45
CA GLU A 74 1.97 2.69 -12.46
C GLU A 74 1.21 2.16 -11.24
N VAL A 75 0.19 2.90 -10.79
CA VAL A 75 -0.69 2.46 -9.69
C VAL A 75 -1.41 1.15 -10.04
N LEU A 76 -2.04 1.08 -11.22
CA LEU A 76 -2.76 -0.11 -11.67
C LEU A 76 -1.83 -1.31 -11.91
N LEU A 77 -0.60 -1.09 -12.38
CA LEU A 77 0.40 -2.15 -12.52
C LEU A 77 0.79 -2.72 -11.17
N LEU A 78 0.97 -1.86 -10.16
CA LEU A 78 1.29 -2.28 -8.80
C LEU A 78 0.11 -3.01 -8.13
N GLU A 79 -1.12 -2.53 -8.30
CA GLU A 79 -2.32 -3.23 -7.85
C GLU A 79 -2.41 -4.62 -8.46
N SER A 80 -2.25 -4.74 -9.79
CA SER A 80 -2.26 -6.04 -10.47
C SER A 80 -1.15 -6.98 -9.96
N LYS A 81 0.05 -6.45 -9.70
CA LYS A 81 1.14 -7.21 -9.09
C LYS A 81 0.74 -7.73 -7.71
N LEU A 82 0.14 -6.90 -6.85
CA LEU A 82 -0.32 -7.27 -5.51
C LEU A 82 -1.47 -8.28 -5.54
N GLU A 83 -2.45 -8.12 -6.41
CA GLU A 83 -3.55 -9.08 -6.61
C GLU A 83 -3.05 -10.47 -6.98
N ASN A 84 -2.03 -10.56 -7.83
CA ASN A 84 -1.40 -11.83 -8.18
C ASN A 84 -0.81 -12.54 -6.95
N PHE A 85 -0.31 -11.79 -5.96
CA PHE A 85 0.18 -12.36 -4.71
C PHE A 85 -0.94 -12.73 -3.74
N SER A 86 -2.02 -11.95 -3.67
CA SER A 86 -3.20 -12.29 -2.86
C SER A 86 -3.89 -13.56 -3.38
N ASN A 87 -3.90 -13.78 -4.69
CA ASN A 87 -4.57 -14.92 -5.33
C ASN A 87 -3.77 -16.24 -5.37
N LEU A 88 -2.57 -16.29 -4.79
CA LEU A 88 -1.83 -17.55 -4.67
C LEU A 88 -2.53 -18.48 -3.65
N PRO A 89 -2.67 -19.78 -3.97
CA PRO A 89 -3.35 -20.77 -3.12
C PRO A 89 -2.59 -21.09 -1.83
#